data_AF-A0A7C8ZI43-F1
#
_entry.id   AF-A0A7C8ZI43-F1
#
_cell.length_a   1.000
_cell.length_b   1.000
_cell.length_c   1.000
_cell.angle_alpha   90.00
_cell.angle_beta   90.00
_cell.angle_gamma   90.00
#
_symmetry.space_group_name_H-M   'P 1'
#
loop_
_entity.id
_entity.type
_entity.pdbx_description
1 polymer ?
#
loop_
_entity_poly.entity_id
_entity_poly.type
_entity_poly.pdbx_seq_one_letter_code
_entity_poly.pdbx_strand_id
1 'polypeptide(L)'
;MGTHGYAAPEYISTGHLYVKSDVYGFGVVLVELLTGLRALDTTRPSGKESLVEWIKPYLSDKRKLKGIMDPRLEGKYPSKAAIETAELALKCLAQEPKSRPSMQEVLETLGKIEAFNEKPKVPRRASSGASARTPSHSQRNNLRLHQSSLQTRNR
;
A
#
# COMPACT_ATOMS: atom_id res chain seq x y z
N MET A 1 10.75 23.66 -22.99
CA MET A 1 9.32 23.73 -22.64
C MET A 1 9.00 22.53 -21.77
N GLY A 2 8.33 22.74 -20.62
CA GLY A 2 7.90 21.67 -19.71
C GLY A 2 6.50 21.14 -20.03
N THR A 3 6.15 19.98 -19.51
CA THR A 3 4.80 19.40 -19.63
C THR A 3 3.84 20.09 -18.67
N HIS A 4 2.71 20.57 -19.19
CA HIS A 4 1.70 21.24 -18.36
C HIS A 4 1.19 20.30 -17.26
N GLY A 5 1.03 20.83 -16.04
CA GLY A 5 0.63 20.07 -14.85
C GLY A 5 1.80 19.53 -13.99
N TYR A 6 3.03 19.49 -14.51
CA TYR A 6 4.21 19.01 -13.77
C TYR A 6 5.20 20.12 -13.40
N ALA A 7 5.05 21.29 -14.01
CA ALA A 7 5.94 22.41 -13.81
C ALA A 7 5.82 22.97 -12.39
N ALA A 8 6.97 23.13 -11.73
CA ALA A 8 7.03 23.75 -10.42
C ALA A 8 6.59 25.23 -10.48
N PRO A 9 5.96 25.76 -9.43
CA PRO A 9 5.39 27.12 -9.45
C PRO A 9 6.44 28.20 -9.71
N GLU A 10 7.67 28.04 -9.21
CA GLU A 10 8.78 28.96 -9.47
C GLU A 10 9.25 28.94 -10.93
N TYR A 11 9.18 27.78 -11.59
CA TYR A 11 9.52 27.65 -13.01
C TYR A 11 8.47 28.35 -13.88
N ILE A 12 7.19 28.22 -13.53
CA ILE A 12 6.09 28.89 -14.25
C ILE A 12 6.18 30.41 -14.08
N SER A 13 6.39 30.88 -12.84
CA SER A 13 6.33 32.31 -12.50
C SER A 13 7.58 33.10 -12.88
N THR A 14 8.77 32.48 -12.75
CA THR A 14 10.04 33.20 -12.94
C THR A 14 10.89 32.66 -14.09
N GLY A 15 10.55 31.49 -14.64
CA GLY A 15 11.36 30.80 -15.66
C GLY A 15 12.61 30.11 -15.12
N HIS A 16 12.91 30.21 -13.81
CA HIS A 16 14.08 29.56 -13.23
C HIS A 16 13.86 28.06 -13.05
N LEU A 17 14.73 27.28 -13.68
CA LEU A 17 14.75 25.83 -13.53
C LEU A 17 15.82 25.44 -12.50
N TYR A 18 15.42 24.67 -11.50
CA TYR A 18 16.32 24.13 -10.47
C TYR A 18 16.20 22.61 -10.41
N VAL A 19 17.20 21.95 -9.80
CA VAL A 19 17.12 20.52 -9.44
C VAL A 19 15.88 20.23 -8.58
N LYS A 20 15.46 21.20 -7.76
CA LYS A 20 14.24 21.09 -6.92
C LYS A 20 12.94 21.19 -7.73
N SER A 21 12.98 21.71 -8.95
CA SER A 21 11.82 21.71 -9.84
C SER A 21 11.51 20.29 -10.36
N ASP A 22 12.55 19.47 -10.57
CA ASP A 22 12.39 18.05 -10.90
C ASP A 22 11.79 17.26 -9.73
N VAL A 23 12.17 17.59 -8.50
CA VAL A 23 11.57 17.01 -7.28
C VAL A 23 10.06 17.30 -7.22
N TYR A 24 9.65 18.53 -7.57
CA TYR A 24 8.24 18.89 -7.63
C TYR A 24 7.50 18.05 -8.68
N GLY A 25 8.05 17.98 -9.91
CA GLY A 25 7.49 17.16 -10.99
C GLY A 25 7.35 15.69 -10.59
N PHE A 26 8.34 15.13 -9.89
CA PHE A 26 8.26 13.78 -9.34
C PHE A 26 7.14 13.65 -8.28
N GLY A 27 6.96 14.66 -7.43
CA GLY A 27 5.82 14.74 -6.50
C GLY A 27 4.46 14.65 -7.22
N VAL A 28 4.32 15.30 -8.39
CA VAL A 28 3.11 15.19 -9.22
C VAL A 28 2.91 13.76 -9.69
N VAL A 29 3.97 13.11 -10.18
CA VAL A 29 3.91 11.70 -10.63
C VAL A 29 3.48 10.77 -9.50
N LEU A 30 4.00 10.94 -8.28
CA LEU A 30 3.57 10.14 -7.13
C LEU A 30 2.06 10.28 -6.86
N VAL A 31 1.51 11.49 -7.00
CA VAL A 31 0.08 11.73 -6.85
C VAL A 31 -0.72 11.07 -7.98
N GLU A 32 -0.26 11.14 -9.23
CA GLU A 32 -0.90 10.44 -10.34
C GLU A 32 -0.92 8.92 -10.10
N LEU A 33 0.17 8.34 -9.58
CA LEU A 33 0.25 6.92 -9.26
C LEU A 33 -0.72 6.52 -8.14
N LEU A 34 -0.87 7.35 -7.10
CA LEU A 34 -1.80 7.07 -5.99
C LEU A 34 -3.26 7.15 -6.43
N THR A 35 -3.60 8.09 -7.33
CA THR A 35 -4.98 8.43 -7.68
C THR A 35 -5.46 7.81 -8.99
N GLY A 36 -4.54 7.42 -9.88
CA GLY A 36 -4.85 7.00 -11.24
C GLY A 36 -5.34 8.14 -12.14
N LEU A 37 -5.24 9.38 -11.69
CA LEU A 37 -5.74 10.58 -12.38
C LEU A 37 -4.62 11.32 -13.09
N ARG A 38 -4.94 11.99 -14.20
CA ARG A 38 -4.00 12.83 -14.95
C ARG A 38 -3.68 14.11 -14.17
N ALA A 39 -2.42 14.54 -14.21
CA ALA A 39 -1.90 15.75 -13.57
C ALA A 39 -2.63 17.01 -14.03
N LEU A 40 -2.93 17.11 -15.33
CA LEU A 40 -3.77 18.14 -15.91
C LEU A 40 -4.92 17.49 -16.69
N ASP A 41 -6.13 17.96 -16.44
CA ASP A 41 -7.34 17.47 -17.09
C ASP A 41 -8.37 18.60 -17.24
N THR A 42 -8.46 19.14 -18.46
CA THR A 42 -9.35 20.26 -18.81
C THR A 42 -10.82 19.85 -18.89
N THR A 43 -11.14 18.56 -18.73
CA THR A 43 -12.53 18.08 -18.68
C THR A 43 -13.13 18.17 -17.29
N ARG A 44 -12.30 18.41 -16.26
CA ARG A 44 -12.74 18.59 -14.87
C ARG A 44 -13.37 19.97 -14.67
N PRO A 45 -14.23 20.13 -13.64
CA PRO A 45 -14.77 21.44 -13.28
C PRO A 45 -13.66 22.47 -13.03
N SER A 46 -13.94 23.73 -13.34
CA SER A 46 -13.01 24.85 -13.14
C SER A 46 -12.42 24.84 -11.73
N GLY A 47 -11.10 25.03 -11.63
CA GLY A 47 -10.36 24.95 -10.37
C GLY A 47 -10.00 23.54 -9.91
N LYS A 48 -10.32 22.49 -10.70
CA LYS A 48 -9.88 21.10 -10.47
C LYS A 48 -9.06 20.51 -11.62
N GLU A 49 -8.74 21.34 -12.60
CA GLU A 49 -7.96 20.94 -13.78
C GLU A 49 -6.56 20.49 -13.36
N SER A 50 -5.94 21.24 -12.44
CA SER A 50 -4.69 20.85 -11.77
C SER A 50 -4.97 19.85 -10.66
N LEU A 51 -4.44 18.63 -10.82
CA LEU A 51 -4.57 17.57 -9.83
C LEU A 51 -3.98 18.01 -8.47
N VAL A 52 -2.82 18.66 -8.49
CA VAL A 52 -2.10 19.06 -7.26
C VAL A 52 -2.93 20.04 -6.43
N GLU A 53 -3.52 21.06 -7.05
CA GLU A 53 -4.30 22.09 -6.36
C GLU A 53 -5.53 21.50 -5.68
N TRP A 54 -6.21 20.58 -6.38
CA TRP A 54 -7.41 19.94 -5.86
C TRP A 54 -7.12 18.89 -4.78
N ILE A 55 -6.04 18.12 -4.90
CA ILE A 55 -5.81 16.92 -4.09
C ILE A 55 -5.01 17.19 -2.81
N LYS A 56 -4.26 18.29 -2.74
CA LYS A 56 -3.45 18.69 -1.57
C LYS A 56 -4.15 18.51 -0.21
N PRO A 57 -5.43 18.94 0.00
CA PRO A 57 -6.10 18.76 1.29
C PRO A 57 -6.44 17.31 1.64
N TYR A 58 -6.40 16.39 0.67
CA TYR A 58 -6.66 14.96 0.86
C TYR A 58 -5.38 14.20 1.21
N LEU A 59 -4.22 14.64 0.70
CA LEU A 59 -2.92 14.01 0.97
C LEU A 59 -2.53 14.09 2.45
N SER A 60 -2.90 15.17 3.14
CA SER A 60 -2.57 15.39 4.55
C SER A 60 -3.45 14.61 5.53
N ASP A 61 -4.59 14.07 5.09
CA ASP A 61 -5.57 13.40 5.95
C ASP A 61 -5.71 11.93 5.55
N LYS A 62 -5.27 11.04 6.43
CA LYS A 62 -5.25 9.58 6.22
C LYS A 62 -6.64 9.00 5.91
N ARG A 63 -7.72 9.59 6.41
CA ARG A 63 -9.09 9.13 6.12
C ARG A 63 -9.52 9.57 4.73
N LYS A 64 -9.22 10.82 4.37
CA LYS A 64 -9.54 11.38 3.06
C LYS A 64 -8.71 10.74 1.94
N LEU A 65 -7.46 10.38 2.23
CA LEU A 65 -6.58 9.70 1.28
C LEU A 65 -7.23 8.45 0.69
N LYS A 66 -7.89 7.61 1.50
CA LYS A 66 -8.58 6.41 1.01
C LYS A 66 -9.65 6.70 -0.04
N GLY A 67 -10.30 7.87 0.04
CA GLY A 67 -11.35 8.27 -0.89
C GLY A 67 -10.84 8.76 -2.24
N ILE A 68 -9.53 8.98 -2.38
CA ILE A 68 -8.90 9.45 -3.63
C ILE A 68 -7.96 8.44 -4.27
N MET A 69 -7.74 7.29 -3.61
CA MET A 69 -6.91 6.23 -4.17
C MET A 69 -7.52 5.70 -5.46
N ASP A 70 -6.66 5.27 -6.40
CA ASP A 70 -7.07 4.74 -7.69
C ASP A 70 -8.14 3.64 -7.51
N PRO A 71 -9.37 3.85 -8.00
CA PRO A 71 -10.45 2.88 -7.87
C PRO A 71 -10.12 1.51 -8.47
N ARG A 72 -9.23 1.47 -9.48
CA ARG A 72 -8.80 0.24 -10.15
C ARG A 72 -7.93 -0.65 -9.26
N LEU A 73 -7.38 -0.10 -8.17
CA LEU A 73 -6.70 -0.89 -7.15
C LEU A 73 -7.68 -1.69 -6.28
N GLU A 74 -8.97 -1.35 -6.27
CA GLU A 74 -10.01 -2.05 -5.50
C GLU A 74 -9.68 -2.21 -4.00
N GLY A 75 -8.96 -1.24 -3.42
CA GLY A 75 -8.48 -1.32 -2.03
C GLY A 75 -7.32 -2.30 -1.80
N LYS A 76 -6.82 -2.97 -2.85
CA LYS A 76 -5.72 -3.94 -2.81
C LYS A 76 -4.37 -3.23 -2.86
N TYR A 77 -4.07 -2.45 -1.84
CA TYR A 77 -2.77 -1.82 -1.66
C TYR A 77 -2.37 -1.78 -0.18
N PRO A 78 -1.07 -1.81 0.13
CA PRO A 78 -0.58 -1.62 1.49
C PRO A 78 -0.92 -0.20 1.99
N SER A 79 -1.94 -0.09 2.85
CA SER A 79 -2.42 1.21 3.35
C SER A 79 -1.34 2.05 4.03
N LYS A 80 -0.36 1.42 4.70
CA LYS A 80 0.76 2.13 5.31
C LYS A 80 1.65 2.76 4.24
N ALA A 81 2.02 2.01 3.20
CA ALA A 81 2.85 2.51 2.13
C ALA A 81 2.16 3.65 1.36
N ALA A 82 0.85 3.55 1.13
CA ALA A 82 0.07 4.62 0.50
C ALA A 82 0.12 5.93 1.31
N ILE A 83 -0.02 5.85 2.65
CA ILE A 83 0.06 7.01 3.55
C ILE A 83 1.45 7.65 3.50
N GLU A 84 2.51 6.85 3.65
CA GLU A 84 3.89 7.34 3.64
C GLU A 84 4.26 7.94 2.26
N THR A 85 3.76 7.34 1.17
CA THR A 85 3.96 7.87 -0.18
C THR A 85 3.22 9.19 -0.37
N ALA A 86 2.00 9.33 0.16
CA ALA A 86 1.25 10.59 0.12
C ALA A 86 1.94 11.70 0.91
N GLU A 87 2.50 11.37 2.09
CA GLU A 87 3.29 12.31 2.89
C GLU A 87 4.58 12.74 2.17
N LEU A 88 5.26 11.81 1.49
CA LEU A 88 6.43 12.11 0.66
C LEU A 88 6.05 13.02 -0.52
N ALA A 89 4.98 12.69 -1.24
CA ALA A 89 4.48 13.49 -2.36
C ALA A 89 4.15 14.91 -1.91
N LEU A 90 3.51 15.08 -0.75
CA LEU A 90 3.21 16.40 -0.19
C LEU A 90 4.47 17.22 0.08
N LYS A 91 5.54 16.62 0.59
CA LYS A 91 6.84 17.27 0.79
C LYS A 91 7.50 17.68 -0.54
N CYS A 92 7.44 16.82 -1.56
CA CYS A 92 7.92 17.13 -2.91
C CYS A 92 7.16 18.31 -3.55
N LEU A 93 5.86 18.42 -3.27
CA LEU A 93 4.96 19.45 -3.80
C LEU A 93 4.94 20.76 -2.98
N ALA A 94 5.92 20.95 -2.09
CA ALA A 94 6.08 22.18 -1.33
C ALA A 94 6.27 23.39 -2.27
N GLN A 95 5.64 24.51 -1.93
CA GLN A 95 5.69 25.73 -2.73
C GLN A 95 7.13 26.24 -2.85
N GLU A 96 7.83 26.36 -1.72
CA GLU A 96 9.21 26.80 -1.63
C GLU A 96 10.19 25.67 -2.01
N PRO A 97 11.06 25.86 -3.01
CA PRO A 97 12.02 24.84 -3.46
C PRO A 97 12.94 24.31 -2.34
N LYS A 98 13.30 25.17 -1.39
CA LYS A 98 14.14 24.82 -0.23
C LYS A 98 13.48 23.87 0.76
N SER A 99 12.15 23.81 0.78
CA SER A 99 11.39 22.92 1.68
C SER A 99 11.18 21.53 1.08
N ARG A 100 11.50 21.35 -0.21
CA ARG A 100 11.42 20.05 -0.88
C ARG A 100 12.63 19.19 -0.50
N PRO A 101 12.50 17.86 -0.36
CA PRO A 101 13.63 16.97 -0.16
C PRO A 101 14.57 16.97 -1.38
N SER A 102 15.79 16.47 -1.20
CA SER A 102 16.67 16.08 -2.32
C SER A 102 16.15 14.80 -2.97
N MET A 103 16.51 14.54 -4.23
CA MET A 103 16.16 13.27 -4.88
C MET A 103 16.77 12.05 -4.19
N GLN A 104 17.91 12.22 -3.50
CA GLN A 104 18.48 11.18 -2.65
C GLN A 104 17.57 10.85 -1.46
N GLU A 105 17.10 11.86 -0.72
CA GLU A 105 16.17 11.66 0.40
C GLU A 105 14.82 11.06 -0.07
N VAL A 106 14.36 11.44 -1.27
CA VAL A 106 13.18 10.84 -1.92
C VAL A 106 13.41 9.34 -2.14
N LEU A 107 14.54 8.97 -2.75
CA LEU A 107 14.90 7.57 -3.00
C LEU A 107 15.01 6.76 -1.69
N GLU A 108 15.71 7.29 -0.69
CA GLU A 108 15.85 6.64 0.63
C GLU A 108 14.50 6.43 1.31
N THR A 109 13.59 7.40 1.19
CA THR A 109 12.23 7.29 1.74
C THR A 109 11.42 6.22 1.01
N LEU A 110 11.47 6.20 -0.33
CA LEU A 110 10.81 5.18 -1.13
C LEU A 110 11.34 3.77 -0.84
N GLY A 111 12.66 3.60 -0.70
CA GLY A 111 13.26 2.32 -0.33
C GLY A 111 12.79 1.81 1.04
N LYS A 112 12.59 2.71 2.02
CA LYS A 112 11.97 2.34 3.32
C LYS A 112 10.51 1.91 3.15
N ILE A 113 9.75 2.61 2.31
CA ILE A 113 8.35 2.30 2.01
C ILE A 113 8.22 0.90 1.39
N GLU A 114 9.08 0.57 0.43
CA GLU A 114 9.13 -0.73 -0.23
C GLU A 114 9.47 -1.86 0.77
N ALA A 115 10.50 -1.66 1.60
CA ALA A 115 10.92 -2.65 2.60
C ALA A 115 9.82 -2.99 3.62
N PHE A 116 8.89 -2.06 3.92
CA PHE A 116 7.73 -2.37 4.77
C PHE A 116 6.72 -3.33 4.12
N ASN A 117 6.67 -3.37 2.80
CA ASN A 117 5.75 -4.21 2.04
C ASN A 117 6.26 -5.65 1.90
N GLU A 118 7.58 -5.85 1.96
CA GLU A 118 8.23 -7.16 1.82
C GLU A 118 8.29 -8.01 3.10
N LYS A 119 7.42 -7.80 4.10
CA LYS A 119 7.51 -8.61 5.34
C LYS A 119 7.60 -10.11 5.00
N PRO A 120 8.67 -10.80 5.46
CA PRO A 120 8.95 -12.16 5.03
C PRO A 120 7.80 -13.07 5.38
N LYS A 121 7.37 -13.92 4.42
CA LYS A 121 6.48 -15.04 4.69
C LYS A 121 7.15 -15.90 5.77
N VAL A 122 6.74 -15.73 7.02
CA VAL A 122 7.11 -16.64 8.10
C VAL A 122 6.62 -18.02 7.68
N PRO A 123 7.49 -19.04 7.51
CA PRO A 123 7.00 -20.39 7.32
C PRO A 123 6.22 -20.78 8.58
N ARG A 124 4.94 -21.06 8.40
CA ARG A 124 4.07 -21.61 9.45
C ARG A 124 4.68 -22.91 9.96
N ARG A 125 5.05 -22.89 11.25
CA ARG A 125 5.37 -24.00 12.17
C ARG A 125 5.26 -25.41 11.59
N ALA A 126 6.37 -26.15 11.63
CA ALA A 126 6.35 -27.56 11.98
C ALA A 126 6.54 -27.68 13.50
N SER A 127 5.44 -27.62 14.24
CA SER A 127 5.41 -28.10 15.62
C SER A 127 4.85 -29.52 15.62
N SER A 128 5.73 -30.50 15.71
CA SER A 128 5.39 -31.82 16.25
C SER A 128 6.64 -32.38 16.93
N GLY A 129 6.86 -31.92 18.15
CA GLY A 129 7.73 -32.62 19.10
C GLY A 129 7.05 -33.92 19.55
N ALA A 130 7.83 -34.99 19.50
CA ALA A 130 7.84 -36.18 20.36
C ALA A 130 6.51 -36.87 20.73
N SER A 131 6.38 -38.14 20.36
CA SER A 131 6.63 -39.24 21.32
C SER A 131 6.63 -40.59 20.61
N ALA A 132 7.79 -41.26 20.61
CA ALA A 132 7.92 -42.64 20.16
C ALA A 132 7.22 -43.57 21.17
N ARG A 133 6.22 -44.32 20.70
CA ARG A 133 5.60 -45.41 21.47
C ARG A 133 6.36 -46.71 21.22
N THR A 134 7.03 -47.21 22.24
CA THR A 134 7.49 -48.60 22.34
C THR A 134 6.31 -49.53 22.63
N PRO A 135 6.26 -50.75 22.07
CA PRO A 135 5.32 -51.79 22.49
C PRO A 135 6.04 -52.84 23.36
N SER A 136 5.55 -53.12 24.56
CA SER A 136 5.86 -54.38 25.23
C SER A 136 4.69 -54.90 26.09
N HIS A 137 4.27 -56.11 25.69
CA HIS A 137 3.89 -57.28 26.49
C HIS A 137 2.80 -57.20 27.59
N SER A 138 1.75 -58.03 27.38
CA SER A 138 1.37 -59.18 28.22
C SER A 138 -0.08 -59.19 28.76
N GLN A 139 -0.82 -60.24 28.34
CA GLN A 139 -1.78 -61.05 29.14
C GLN A 139 -3.03 -60.36 29.72
N ARG A 140 -4.21 -60.95 29.83
CA ARG A 140 -4.86 -62.21 29.42
C ARG A 140 -6.33 -62.04 29.87
N ASN A 141 -7.23 -62.85 29.30
CA ASN A 141 -8.56 -63.23 29.80
C ASN A 141 -9.71 -62.19 29.72
N ASN A 142 -10.98 -62.56 29.57
CA ASN A 142 -11.68 -63.68 28.90
C ASN A 142 -13.20 -63.41 29.11
N LEU A 143 -14.04 -64.01 28.25
CA LEU A 143 -15.48 -64.29 28.40
C LEU A 143 -16.58 -63.24 28.11
N ARG A 144 -17.30 -63.59 27.03
CA ARG A 144 -18.75 -63.87 26.90
C ARG A 144 -19.78 -62.75 26.64
N LEU A 145 -20.33 -62.85 25.42
CA LEU A 145 -21.75 -63.02 25.01
C LEU A 145 -22.80 -62.01 25.52
N HIS A 146 -23.49 -61.36 24.57
CA HIS A 146 -24.92 -61.52 24.22
C HIS A 146 -25.21 -60.60 22.99
N GLN A 147 -25.48 -61.13 21.79
CA GLN A 147 -26.82 -61.17 21.16
C GLN A 147 -27.75 -60.02 21.58
N SER A 148 -28.28 -59.16 20.70
CA SER A 148 -29.28 -59.45 19.67
C SER A 148 -29.65 -58.10 19.00
N SER A 149 -29.63 -58.01 17.67
CA SER A 149 -30.79 -58.10 16.74
C SER A 149 -31.62 -56.81 16.60
N LEU A 150 -31.74 -56.37 15.33
CA LEU A 150 -32.90 -55.67 14.73
C LEU A 150 -33.09 -54.20 15.19
N GLN A 151 -33.58 -53.23 14.40
CA GLN A 151 -34.44 -53.24 13.24
C GLN A 151 -34.47 -51.83 12.61
N THR A 152 -34.65 -51.77 11.27
CA THR A 152 -35.44 -50.77 10.48
C THR A 152 -35.07 -49.26 10.48
N ARG A 153 -34.86 -48.60 9.32
CA ARG A 153 -35.72 -48.30 8.14
C ARG A 153 -36.50 -46.98 8.29
N ASN A 154 -36.43 -46.16 7.24
CA ASN A 154 -37.16 -44.91 6.96
C ASN A 154 -36.75 -43.69 7.81
N ARG A 155 -36.61 -42.48 7.27
CA ARG A 155 -37.14 -41.88 6.04
C ARG A 155 -36.26 -40.71 5.63
#